data_AF-A0A067F3U7-F1
#
_entry.id   AF-A0A067F3U7-F1
#
_cell.length_a   1.000
_cell.length_b   1.000
_cell.length_c   1.000
_cell.angle_alpha   90.00
_cell.angle_beta   90.00
_cell.angle_gamma   90.00
#
_symmetry.space_group_name_H-M   'P 1'
#
loop_
_entity.id
_entity.type
_entity.pdbx_description
1 polymer ?
#
loop_
_entity_poly.entity_id
_entity_poly.type
_entity_poly.pdbx_seq_one_letter_code
_entity_poly.pdbx_strand_id
1 'polypeptide(L)'
;MWLDFDNASKPIYLYINSSGTQNEKKESVGAETDAYAIADAMAYCKSKVYTVNCGMAYGQAAMLLSVGAKGYRGLQPNSSTKLYLPVVGRSSGPVTDMWRKVFPTFLLLSFLYYPQSFSHYISL
;
A
#
# COMPACT_ATOMS: atom_id res chain seq x y z
N MET A 1 0.22 10.74 -13.65
CA MET A 1 -0.87 11.64 -14.09
C MET A 1 -0.97 11.81 -15.60
N TRP A 2 0.13 11.77 -16.38
CA TRP A 2 0.05 12.00 -17.84
C TRP A 2 -0.94 11.09 -18.58
N LEU A 3 -1.01 9.79 -18.23
CA LEU A 3 -1.95 8.84 -18.85
C LEU A 3 -3.43 9.17 -18.60
N ASP A 4 -3.75 9.73 -17.44
CA ASP A 4 -5.13 10.13 -17.10
C ASP A 4 -5.53 11.42 -17.85
N PHE A 5 -4.56 12.31 -18.09
CA PHE A 5 -4.75 13.53 -18.86
C PHE A 5 -4.94 13.24 -20.36
N ASP A 6 -4.19 12.30 -20.91
CA ASP A 6 -4.29 11.90 -22.32
C ASP A 6 -5.65 11.24 -22.63
N ASN A 7 -6.05 10.24 -21.83
CA ASN A 7 -7.36 9.61 -21.98
C ASN A 7 -7.89 9.00 -20.68
N ALA A 8 -8.79 9.73 -20.01
CA ALA A 8 -9.42 9.31 -18.75
C ALA A 8 -10.33 8.07 -18.85
N SER A 9 -10.72 7.65 -20.06
CA SER A 9 -11.59 6.48 -20.26
C SER A 9 -10.78 5.18 -20.37
N LYS A 10 -9.51 5.28 -20.78
CA LYS A 10 -8.65 4.11 -20.98
C LYS A 10 -8.10 3.63 -19.62
N PRO A 11 -8.15 2.32 -19.32
CA PRO A 11 -7.57 1.81 -18.09
C PRO A 11 -6.04 1.93 -18.11
N ILE A 12 -5.47 2.24 -16.94
CA ILE A 12 -4.04 2.32 -16.72
C ILE A 12 -3.55 0.95 -16.22
N TYR A 13 -2.54 0.38 -16.86
CA TYR A 13 -1.95 -0.88 -16.44
C TYR A 13 -0.70 -0.62 -15.58
N LEU A 14 -0.74 -1.09 -14.34
CA LEU A 14 0.35 -1.02 -13.38
C LEU A 14 0.96 -2.41 -13.20
N TYR A 15 2.11 -2.62 -13.81
CA TYR A 15 2.90 -3.84 -13.64
C TYR A 15 3.83 -3.70 -12.44
N ILE A 16 3.72 -4.62 -11.49
CA ILE A 16 4.43 -4.58 -10.22
C ILE A 16 5.43 -5.75 -10.18
N ASN A 17 6.70 -5.40 -9.97
CA ASN A 17 7.78 -6.34 -9.66
C ASN A 17 8.75 -5.66 -8.67
N SER A 18 8.39 -5.65 -7.38
CA SER A 18 9.12 -4.95 -6.33
C SER A 18 9.05 -5.69 -4.99
N SER A 19 10.18 -5.70 -4.27
CA SER A 19 10.26 -6.16 -2.87
C SER A 19 9.65 -5.17 -1.86
N GLY A 20 9.18 -4.01 -2.33
CA GLY A 20 8.64 -2.96 -1.47
C GLY A 20 9.74 -2.21 -0.72
N THR A 21 9.49 -1.91 0.55
CA THR A 21 10.40 -1.10 1.39
C THR A 21 11.44 -1.93 2.14
N GLN A 22 11.32 -3.26 2.14
CA GLN A 22 12.22 -4.16 2.84
C GLN A 22 12.93 -5.08 1.86
N ASN A 23 14.26 -5.12 1.95
CA ASN A 23 15.07 -6.13 1.25
C ASN A 23 14.96 -7.50 1.94
N GLU A 24 15.48 -8.54 1.30
CA GLU A 24 15.55 -9.90 1.87
C GLU A 24 16.31 -9.94 3.20
N LYS A 25 17.24 -8.99 3.42
CA LYS A 25 17.99 -8.78 4.66
C LYS A 25 17.25 -7.96 5.72
N LYS A 26 15.98 -7.59 5.48
CA LYS A 26 15.15 -6.68 6.31
C LYS A 26 15.71 -5.27 6.49
N GLU A 27 16.54 -4.83 5.55
CA GLU A 27 17.01 -3.46 5.49
C GLU A 27 15.94 -2.59 4.81
N SER A 28 15.73 -1.38 5.33
CA SER A 28 14.83 -0.41 4.70
C SER A 28 15.51 0.19 3.48
N VAL A 29 14.98 -0.11 2.29
CA VAL A 29 15.51 0.35 0.99
C VAL A 29 14.68 1.47 0.36
N GLY A 30 13.54 1.80 0.95
CA GLY A 30 12.64 2.84 0.44
C GLY A 30 11.76 3.42 1.53
N ALA A 31 11.21 4.60 1.28
CA ALA A 31 10.30 5.23 2.21
C ALA A 31 8.90 4.59 2.08
N GLU A 32 8.29 4.27 3.22
CA GLU A 32 6.91 3.76 3.23
C GLU A 32 5.92 4.78 2.67
N THR A 33 6.21 6.07 2.85
CA THR A 33 5.41 7.21 2.36
C THR A 33 5.24 7.23 0.84
N ASP A 34 6.22 6.71 0.09
CA ASP A 34 6.18 6.75 -1.37
C ASP A 34 5.08 5.84 -1.92
N ALA A 35 4.88 4.68 -1.28
CA ALA A 35 3.80 3.78 -1.65
C ALA A 35 2.43 4.38 -1.36
N TYR A 36 2.27 5.10 -0.24
CA TYR A 36 1.03 5.82 0.05
C TYR A 36 0.78 6.96 -0.95
N ALA A 37 1.81 7.71 -1.33
CA ALA A 37 1.67 8.75 -2.35
C ALA A 37 1.23 8.17 -3.72
N ILE A 38 1.74 6.99 -4.09
CA ILE A 38 1.28 6.29 -5.30
C ILE A 38 -0.16 5.82 -5.15
N ALA A 39 -0.53 5.26 -4.00
CA ALA A 39 -1.91 4.82 -3.73
C ALA A 39 -2.90 6.00 -3.80
N ASP A 40 -2.54 7.16 -3.24
CA ASP A 40 -3.33 8.38 -3.31
C ASP A 40 -3.44 8.89 -4.75
N ALA A 41 -2.34 8.86 -5.51
CA ALA A 41 -2.36 9.22 -6.92
C ALA A 41 -3.27 8.27 -7.74
N MET A 42 -3.28 6.96 -7.44
CA MET A 42 -4.17 6.00 -8.06
C MET A 42 -5.64 6.28 -7.72
N ALA A 43 -5.94 6.68 -6.48
CA ALA A 43 -7.29 7.04 -6.05
C ALA A 43 -7.76 8.38 -6.65
N TYR A 44 -6.84 9.31 -6.90
CA TYR A 44 -7.13 10.60 -7.53
C TYR A 44 -7.41 10.50 -9.03
N CYS A 45 -6.75 9.57 -9.74
CA CYS A 45 -6.96 9.37 -11.17
C CYS A 45 -8.41 8.97 -11.48
N LYS A 46 -9.01 9.55 -12.53
CA LYS A 46 -10.35 9.14 -12.98
C LYS A 46 -10.31 7.79 -13.70
N SER A 47 -9.21 7.52 -14.38
CA SER A 47 -8.94 6.25 -15.06
C SER A 47 -8.84 5.10 -14.08
N LYS A 48 -9.46 3.96 -14.42
CA LYS A 48 -9.32 2.73 -13.62
C LYS A 48 -7.90 2.19 -13.72
N VAL A 49 -7.28 1.91 -12.58
CA VAL A 49 -5.94 1.32 -12.52
C VAL A 49 -6.04 -0.20 -12.37
N TYR A 50 -5.52 -0.93 -13.33
CA TYR A 50 -5.42 -2.39 -13.33
C TYR A 50 -4.03 -2.79 -12.86
N THR A 51 -3.95 -3.70 -11.90
CA THR A 51 -2.69 -4.07 -11.27
C THR A 51 -2.33 -5.51 -11.62
N VAL A 52 -1.09 -5.75 -12.02
CA VAL A 52 -0.60 -7.08 -12.39
C VAL A 52 0.74 -7.34 -11.72
N ASN A 53 0.82 -8.43 -10.93
CA ASN A 53 2.08 -8.90 -10.38
C ASN A 53 2.85 -9.72 -11.43
N CYS A 54 4.04 -9.27 -11.79
CA CYS A 54 4.90 -9.87 -12.81
C CYS A 54 6.12 -10.62 -12.25
N GLY A 55 6.21 -10.82 -10.92
CA GLY A 55 7.32 -11.56 -10.33
C GLY A 55 7.22 -11.57 -8.82
N MET A 56 7.59 -10.47 -8.18
CA MET A 56 7.45 -10.31 -6.75
C MET A 56 6.71 -9.02 -6.39
N ALA A 57 5.82 -9.10 -5.42
CA ALA A 57 5.18 -7.93 -4.81
C ALA A 57 5.16 -8.12 -3.30
N TYR A 58 6.11 -7.51 -2.58
CA TYR A 58 6.22 -7.68 -1.12
C TYR A 58 5.96 -6.38 -0.35
N GLY A 59 5.43 -6.51 0.87
CA GLY A 59 5.13 -5.39 1.77
C GLY A 59 4.20 -4.36 1.11
N GLN A 60 4.72 -3.15 0.92
CA GLN A 60 3.96 -2.04 0.32
C GLN A 60 3.66 -2.24 -1.18
N ALA A 61 4.46 -3.03 -1.91
CA ALA A 61 4.12 -3.40 -3.28
C ALA A 61 2.89 -4.31 -3.34
N ALA A 62 2.71 -5.18 -2.34
CA ALA A 62 1.48 -5.99 -2.19
C ALA A 62 0.27 -5.12 -1.83
N MET A 63 0.47 -4.07 -1.03
CA MET A 63 -0.57 -3.08 -0.76
C MET A 63 -1.02 -2.40 -2.05
N LEU A 64 -0.09 -1.87 -2.87
CA LEU A 64 -0.42 -1.24 -4.16
C LEU A 64 -1.15 -2.20 -5.11
N LEU A 65 -0.74 -3.47 -5.15
CA LEU A 65 -1.45 -4.51 -5.92
C LEU A 65 -2.92 -4.62 -5.49
N SER A 66 -3.20 -4.55 -4.18
CA SER A 66 -4.56 -4.65 -3.62
C SER A 66 -5.44 -3.43 -3.87
N VAL A 67 -4.84 -2.22 -3.98
CA VAL A 67 -5.54 -0.94 -4.22
C VAL A 67 -6.06 -0.83 -5.66
N GLY A 68 -5.57 -1.67 -6.58
CA GLY A 68 -6.07 -1.75 -7.95
C GLY A 68 -7.59 -1.99 -8.05
N ALA A 69 -8.16 -1.66 -9.20
CA ALA A 69 -9.60 -1.74 -9.45
C ALA A 69 -10.13 -3.17 -9.18
N LYS A 70 -11.25 -3.26 -8.45
CA LYS A 70 -11.90 -4.54 -8.10
C LYS A 70 -12.20 -5.34 -9.38
N GLY A 71 -11.76 -6.61 -9.40
CA GLY A 71 -11.90 -7.51 -10.55
C GLY A 71 -10.73 -7.46 -11.56
N TYR A 72 -9.83 -6.49 -11.44
CA TYR A 72 -8.68 -6.30 -12.35
C TYR A 72 -7.34 -6.29 -11.61
N ARG A 73 -7.21 -7.18 -10.62
CA ARG A 73 -6.00 -7.41 -9.84
C ARG A 73 -5.49 -8.81 -10.18
N GLY A 74 -4.49 -8.88 -11.05
CA GLY A 74 -3.96 -10.12 -11.61
C GLY A 74 -2.61 -10.51 -11.00
N LEU A 75 -2.35 -11.82 -10.96
CA LEU A 75 -1.05 -12.38 -10.60
C LEU A 75 -0.62 -13.38 -11.65
N GLN A 76 0.66 -13.35 -12.06
CA GLN A 76 1.22 -14.40 -12.89
C GLN A 76 1.35 -15.72 -12.08
N PRO A 77 1.26 -16.90 -12.72
CA PRO A 77 1.30 -18.19 -11.99
C PRO A 77 2.55 -18.42 -11.14
N ASN A 78 3.69 -17.85 -11.55
CA ASN A 78 4.97 -17.96 -10.84
C ASN A 78 5.27 -16.74 -9.96
N SER A 79 4.31 -15.82 -9.79
CA SER A 79 4.52 -14.61 -9.01
C SER A 79 4.25 -14.84 -7.52
N SER A 80 4.99 -14.16 -6.66
CA SER A 80 4.82 -14.23 -5.20
C SER A 80 4.38 -12.88 -4.64
N THR A 81 3.40 -12.93 -3.73
CA THR A 81 2.91 -11.75 -3.02
C THR A 81 2.95 -12.01 -1.52
N LYS A 82 3.54 -11.10 -0.76
CA LYS A 82 3.69 -11.22 0.70
C LYS A 82 3.39 -9.88 1.35
N LEU A 83 2.54 -9.88 2.37
CA LEU A 83 2.29 -8.70 3.19
C LEU A 83 3.22 -8.73 4.40
N TYR A 84 3.86 -7.61 4.70
CA TYR A 84 4.66 -7.44 5.91
C TYR A 84 3.99 -6.46 6.86
N LEU A 85 4.22 -6.67 8.15
CA LEU A 85 3.83 -5.69 9.15
C LEU A 85 4.66 -4.41 8.96
N PRO A 86 4.06 -3.23 9.14
CA PRO A 86 4.79 -1.97 9.15
C PRO A 86 5.86 -2.02 10.24
N VAL A 87 7.08 -1.59 9.90
CA VAL A 87 8.22 -1.65 10.82
C VAL A 87 8.41 -0.28 11.44
N VAL A 88 7.97 -0.12 12.68
CA VAL A 88 8.31 1.06 13.48
C VAL A 88 9.70 0.83 14.08
N GLY A 89 10.69 1.58 13.61
CA GLY A 89 12.00 1.64 14.25
C GLY A 89 11.91 2.11 15.70
N ARG A 90 12.98 1.91 16.49
CA ARG A 90 13.01 2.39 17.88
C ARG A 90 12.68 3.87 17.93
N SER A 91 11.55 4.20 18.58
CA SER A 91 11.20 5.58 18.81
C SER A 91 11.93 6.08 20.05
N SER A 92 12.65 7.19 19.92
CA SER A 92 13.35 7.88 21.00
C SER A 92 12.93 9.35 21.00
N GLY A 93 12.90 9.96 22.19
CA GLY A 93 12.49 11.34 22.42
C GLY A 93 11.37 11.47 23.47
N PRO A 94 10.76 12.67 23.59
CA PRO A 94 9.63 12.90 24.47
C PRO A 94 8.49 11.91 24.23
N VAL A 95 7.74 11.57 25.29
CA VAL A 95 6.60 10.62 25.23
C VAL A 95 5.59 11.02 24.14
N THR A 96 5.37 12.31 23.95
CA THR A 96 4.50 12.85 22.91
C THR A 96 4.96 12.51 21.49
N ASP A 97 6.27 12.61 21.21
CA ASP A 97 6.84 12.26 19.92
C ASP A 97 6.89 10.74 19.71
N MET A 98 7.15 9.99 20.78
CA MET A 98 7.07 8.53 20.73
C MET A 98 5.67 8.04 20.40
N TRP A 99 4.67 8.60 21.08
CA TRP A 99 3.28 8.32 20.78
C TRP A 99 2.91 8.68 19.34
N ARG A 100 3.34 9.87 18.85
CA ARG A 100 3.06 10.29 17.46
C ARG A 100 3.60 9.30 16.42
N LYS A 101 4.76 8.69 16.66
CA LYS A 101 5.37 7.70 15.76
C LYS A 101 4.69 6.33 15.81
N VAL A 102 4.25 5.90 16.99
CA VAL A 102 3.66 4.56 17.19
C VAL A 102 2.17 4.54 16.87
N PHE A 103 1.46 5.65 17.11
CA PHE A 103 0.02 5.77 16.96
C PHE A 103 -0.54 5.30 15.59
N PRO A 104 0.05 5.66 14.43
CA PRO A 104 -0.45 5.21 13.13
C PRO A 104 -0.37 3.69 12.96
N THR A 105 0.70 3.08 13.49
CA THR A 105 0.93 1.64 13.43
C THR A 105 -0.06 0.90 14.33
N PHE A 106 -0.31 1.44 15.52
CA PHE A 106 -1.30 0.89 16.45
C PHE A 106 -2.73 0.93 15.88
N LEU A 107 -3.08 2.04 15.21
CA LEU A 107 -4.37 2.18 14.53
C LEU A 107 -4.53 1.13 13.42
N LEU A 108 -3.52 0.96 12.57
CA LEU A 108 -3.49 -0.02 11.47
C LEU A 108 -3.65 -1.46 11.97
N LEU A 109 -2.97 -1.83 13.05
CA LEU A 109 -3.10 -3.16 13.65
C LEU A 109 -4.51 -3.42 14.20
N SER A 110 -5.13 -2.40 14.79
CA SER A 110 -6.49 -2.49 15.32
C SER A 110 -7.51 -2.71 14.21
N PHE A 111 -7.34 -2.04 13.06
CA PHE A 111 -8.18 -2.24 11.87
C PHE A 111 -8.03 -3.64 11.26
N LEU A 112 -6.82 -4.21 11.28
CA LEU A 112 -6.57 -5.55 10.73
C LEU A 112 -7.06 -6.68 11.65
N TYR A 113 -6.97 -6.50 12.97
CA TYR A 113 -7.39 -7.51 13.95
C TYR A 113 -8.87 -7.41 14.36
N TYR A 114 -9.49 -6.22 14.29
CA TYR A 114 -10.90 -6.00 14.66
C TYR A 114 -11.65 -5.20 13.58
N PRO A 115 -11.88 -5.77 12.38
CA PRO A 115 -12.56 -5.07 11.28
C PRO A 115 -14.03 -4.71 11.57
N GLN A 116 -14.67 -5.35 12.56
CA GLN A 116 -16.12 -5.21 12.82
C GLN A 116 -16.49 -4.03 13.73
N SER A 117 -15.57 -3.45 14.51
CA SER A 117 -15.90 -2.36 15.44
C SER A 117 -15.92 -0.95 14.82
N PHE A 118 -15.27 -0.74 13.67
CA PHE A 118 -15.14 0.58 13.05
C PHE A 118 -16.12 0.86 11.90
N SER A 119 -16.89 -0.14 11.44
CA SER A 119 -17.94 0.08 10.42
C SER A 119 -19.02 1.06 10.89
N HIS A 120 -19.16 1.30 12.20
CA HIS A 120 -20.12 2.25 12.76
C HIS A 120 -19.63 3.70 12.84
N TYR A 121 -18.34 3.99 12.61
CA TYR A 121 -17.79 5.34 12.78
C TYR A 121 -17.47 6.08 11.47
N ILE A 122 -17.56 5.41 10.31
CA ILE A 122 -17.23 5.99 8.99
C ILE A 122 -18.49 6.26 8.14
N SER A 123 -19.69 6.06 8.71
CA SER A 123 -20.98 6.36 8.08
C SER A 123 -21.64 7.68 8.57
N LEU A 124 -20.84 8.62 9.09
CA LEU A 124 -21.22 10.01 9.37
C LEU A 124 -20.27 10.93 8.62
#